data_AF-H2AU44-F1
#
_entry.id   AF-H2AU44-F1
#
_cell.length_a   1.000
_cell.length_b   1.000
_cell.length_c   1.000
_cell.angle_alpha   90.00
_cell.angle_beta   90.00
_cell.angle_gamma   90.00
#
_symmetry.space_group_name_H-M   'P 1'
#
loop_
_entity.id
_entity.type
_entity.pdbx_description
1 polymer ?
#
loop_
_entity_poly.entity_id
_entity_poly.type
_entity_poly.pdbx_seq_one_letter_code
_entity_poly.pdbx_strand_id
1 'polypeptide(L)'
;MTSHQETLKEASDSDIRYSFINTLDHFPSDIIRTLWLIQSLDIKLQKEKTTNQLRLTIVEQSEFLNSLIDEQISKLDEQKRKLKYQQIIKKRYFKLYKDYKPKRLKIKINLREKKFQELQKRKEDEIRRKQEMIDSNVERYCFCNDVSYGDMIACDNTNCKIEWFHYGCVGLKNEPTGKWYCSDTCKLEATKKKSKKKGK
;
A
#
# COMPACT_ATOMS: atom_id res chain seq x y z
N MET A 1 8.38 -31.77 2.33
CA MET A 1 8.39 -33.11 1.72
C MET A 1 8.54 -32.93 0.22
N THR A 2 9.79 -32.76 -0.17
CA THR A 2 10.30 -32.37 -1.49
C THR A 2 11.19 -33.51 -1.92
N SER A 3 10.70 -34.46 -2.75
CA SER A 3 11.59 -35.50 -3.27
C SER A 3 11.02 -36.36 -4.42
N HIS A 4 10.15 -35.86 -5.31
CA HIS A 4 9.68 -36.71 -6.43
C HIS A 4 9.50 -36.00 -7.78
N GLN A 5 10.14 -34.85 -8.03
CA GLN A 5 10.07 -34.18 -9.34
C GLN A 5 11.44 -33.98 -10.03
N GLU A 6 12.50 -34.65 -9.57
CA GLU A 6 13.86 -34.41 -10.09
C GLU A 6 14.48 -35.57 -10.87
N THR A 7 13.75 -36.67 -11.15
CA THR A 7 14.36 -37.89 -11.74
C THR A 7 13.89 -38.23 -13.16
N LEU A 8 13.33 -37.27 -13.91
CA LEU A 8 12.83 -37.51 -15.29
C LEU A 8 13.49 -36.65 -16.37
N LYS A 9 14.60 -35.96 -16.06
CA LYS A 9 15.30 -35.10 -17.04
C LYS A 9 16.73 -35.51 -17.40
N GLU A 10 17.26 -36.60 -16.83
CA GLU A 10 18.67 -36.98 -17.04
C GLU A 10 18.89 -38.17 -18.00
N ALA A 11 17.82 -38.84 -18.48
CA ALA A 11 17.96 -40.09 -19.23
C ALA A 11 18.03 -39.96 -20.77
N SER A 12 17.85 -38.78 -21.37
CA SER A 12 17.79 -38.63 -22.84
C SER A 12 19.06 -38.07 -23.49
N ASP A 13 20.03 -37.58 -22.69
CA ASP A 13 21.22 -36.90 -23.22
C ASP A 13 22.42 -37.85 -23.37
N SER A 14 22.42 -39.00 -22.67
CA SER A 14 23.43 -40.05 -22.85
C SER A 14 23.20 -40.84 -24.14
N ASP A 15 21.97 -41.24 -24.44
CA ASP A 15 21.64 -42.13 -25.57
C ASP A 15 21.98 -41.55 -26.95
N ILE A 16 21.81 -40.24 -27.13
CA ILE A 16 22.12 -39.57 -28.41
C ILE A 16 23.64 -39.49 -28.63
N ARG A 17 24.39 -39.20 -27.57
CA ARG A 17 25.86 -39.09 -27.64
C ARG A 17 26.52 -40.44 -27.92
N TYR A 18 26.04 -41.52 -27.31
CA TYR A 18 26.57 -42.87 -27.54
C TYR A 18 26.17 -43.46 -28.90
N SER A 19 24.97 -43.16 -29.41
CA SER A 19 24.56 -43.51 -30.77
C SER A 19 25.47 -42.88 -31.84
N PHE A 20 25.80 -41.59 -31.66
CA PHE A 20 26.70 -40.88 -32.57
C PHE A 20 28.13 -41.44 -32.56
N ILE A 21 28.67 -41.78 -31.39
CA ILE A 21 30.02 -42.36 -31.25
C ILE A 21 30.12 -43.69 -32.02
N ASN A 22 29.12 -44.57 -31.90
CA ASN A 22 29.07 -45.84 -32.63
C ASN A 22 29.03 -45.65 -34.16
N THR A 23 28.41 -44.58 -34.65
CA THR A 23 28.38 -44.26 -36.09
C THR A 23 29.67 -43.61 -36.58
N LEU A 24 30.39 -42.90 -35.72
CA LEU A 24 31.65 -42.25 -36.08
C LEU A 24 32.78 -43.25 -36.32
N ASP A 25 32.79 -44.37 -35.58
CA ASP A 25 33.83 -45.40 -35.65
C ASP A 25 33.87 -46.16 -37.01
N HIS A 26 32.81 -46.04 -37.81
CA HIS A 26 32.73 -46.66 -39.13
C HIS A 26 33.25 -45.77 -40.27
N PHE A 27 33.62 -44.51 -39.98
CA PHE A 27 34.17 -43.62 -41.00
C PHE A 27 35.67 -43.83 -41.21
N PRO A 28 36.18 -43.62 -42.44
CA PRO A 28 37.62 -43.51 -42.68
C PRO A 28 38.28 -42.50 -41.76
N SER A 29 39.51 -42.79 -41.30
CA SER A 29 40.25 -41.96 -40.34
C SER A 29 40.42 -40.51 -40.77
N ASP A 30 40.47 -40.26 -42.08
CA ASP A 30 40.63 -38.92 -42.64
C ASP A 30 39.34 -38.09 -42.48
N ILE A 31 38.17 -38.73 -42.57
CA ILE A 31 36.88 -38.10 -42.33
C ILE A 31 36.72 -37.79 -40.83
N ILE A 32 37.09 -38.72 -39.95
CA ILE A 32 37.05 -38.49 -38.51
C ILE A 32 37.95 -37.31 -38.15
N ARG A 33 39.20 -37.28 -38.64
CA ARG A 33 40.15 -36.19 -38.36
C ARG A 33 39.64 -34.82 -38.83
N THR A 34 39.02 -34.76 -40.01
CA THR A 34 38.46 -33.51 -40.55
C THR A 34 37.24 -33.04 -39.75
N LEU A 35 36.33 -33.93 -39.36
CA LEU A 35 35.19 -33.59 -38.50
C LEU A 35 35.63 -33.06 -37.13
N TRP A 36 36.61 -33.70 -36.50
CA TRP A 36 37.19 -33.22 -35.25
C TRP A 36 37.86 -31.86 -35.39
N LEU A 37 38.58 -31.63 -36.49
CA LEU A 37 39.18 -30.33 -36.77
C LEU A 37 38.08 -29.26 -36.90
N ILE A 38 37.03 -29.51 -37.68
CA ILE A 38 35.89 -28.59 -37.84
C ILE A 38 35.25 -28.27 -36.49
N GLN A 39 34.93 -29.30 -35.69
CA GLN A 39 34.35 -29.11 -34.37
C GLN A 39 35.27 -28.29 -33.44
N SER A 40 36.58 -28.55 -33.47
CA SER A 40 37.54 -27.79 -32.66
C SER A 40 37.63 -26.32 -33.07
N LEU A 41 37.57 -26.04 -34.37
CA LEU A 41 37.55 -24.70 -34.93
C LEU A 41 36.25 -23.97 -34.59
N ASP A 42 35.10 -24.65 -34.68
CA ASP A 42 33.80 -24.10 -34.31
C ASP A 42 33.72 -23.74 -32.82
N ILE A 43 34.20 -24.62 -31.95
CA ILE A 43 34.29 -24.35 -30.50
C ILE A 43 35.19 -23.14 -30.25
N LYS A 44 36.34 -23.04 -30.94
CA LYS A 44 37.26 -21.92 -30.80
C LYS A 44 36.62 -20.61 -31.29
N LEU A 45 35.92 -20.64 -32.42
CA LEU A 45 35.21 -19.49 -32.97
C LEU A 45 34.07 -19.03 -32.06
N GLN A 46 33.31 -19.96 -31.49
CA GLN A 46 32.27 -19.63 -30.50
C GLN A 46 32.86 -18.98 -29.26
N LYS A 47 33.95 -19.54 -28.72
CA LYS A 47 34.67 -18.94 -27.59
C LYS A 47 35.13 -17.52 -27.92
N GLU A 48 35.75 -17.31 -29.08
CA GLU A 48 36.21 -16.00 -29.50
C GLU A 48 35.06 -14.99 -29.64
N LYS A 49 33.92 -15.40 -30.20
CA LYS A 49 32.70 -14.58 -30.27
C LYS A 49 32.21 -14.21 -28.87
N THR A 50 32.14 -15.17 -27.94
CA THR A 50 31.71 -14.89 -26.56
C THR A 50 32.69 -13.96 -25.84
N THR A 51 34.00 -14.11 -26.04
CA THR A 51 35.00 -13.22 -25.45
C THR A 51 34.92 -11.81 -26.01
N ASN A 52 34.66 -11.67 -27.32
CA ASN A 52 34.49 -10.37 -27.94
C ASN A 52 33.21 -9.68 -27.48
N GLN A 53 32.11 -10.42 -27.34
CA GLN A 53 30.87 -9.90 -26.76
C GLN A 53 31.08 -9.45 -25.31
N LEU A 54 31.73 -10.26 -24.48
CA LEU A 54 32.06 -9.89 -23.12
C LEU A 54 32.92 -8.62 -23.07
N ARG A 55 33.95 -8.52 -23.93
CA ARG A 55 34.79 -7.34 -24.04
C ARG A 55 33.99 -6.08 -24.39
N LEU A 56 33.06 -6.17 -25.35
CA LEU A 56 32.19 -5.05 -25.72
C LEU A 56 31.32 -4.61 -24.53
N THR A 57 30.69 -5.57 -23.84
CA THR A 57 29.85 -5.24 -22.67
C THR A 57 30.65 -4.57 -21.55
N ILE A 58 31.91 -4.99 -21.32
CA ILE A 58 32.78 -4.36 -20.33
C ILE A 58 33.11 -2.92 -20.72
N VAL A 59 33.39 -2.68 -22.01
CA VAL A 59 33.67 -1.32 -22.52
C VAL A 59 32.44 -0.43 -22.32
N GLU A 60 31.26 -0.87 -22.74
CA GLU A 60 30.01 -0.11 -22.57
C GLU A 60 29.73 0.21 -21.09
N GLN A 61 29.92 -0.77 -20.20
CA GLN A 61 29.78 -0.55 -18.76
C GLN A 61 30.81 0.46 -18.23
N SER A 62 32.05 0.40 -18.70
CA SER A 62 33.10 1.33 -18.29
C SER A 62 32.81 2.76 -18.74
N GLU A 63 32.30 2.94 -19.96
CA GLU A 63 31.89 4.24 -20.50
C GLU A 63 30.72 4.82 -19.71
N PHE A 64 29.75 3.98 -19.37
CA PHE A 64 28.63 4.38 -18.52
C PHE A 64 29.12 4.85 -17.14
N LEU A 65 30.00 4.09 -16.48
CA LEU A 65 30.55 4.48 -15.18
C LEU A 65 31.34 5.80 -15.25
N ASN A 66 32.14 5.98 -16.31
CA ASN A 66 32.86 7.24 -16.54
C ASN A 66 31.88 8.41 -16.68
N SER A 67 30.78 8.24 -17.42
CA SER A 67 29.76 9.29 -17.57
C SER A 67 29.12 9.70 -16.23
N LEU A 68 28.88 8.75 -15.32
CA LEU A 68 28.35 9.02 -13.99
C LEU A 68 29.37 9.77 -13.12
N ILE A 69 30.65 9.41 -13.23
CA ILE A 69 31.75 10.09 -12.54
C ILE A 69 31.84 11.55 -13.02
N ASP A 70 31.78 11.78 -14.33
CA ASP A 70 31.83 13.12 -14.92
C ASP A 70 30.65 13.99 -14.46
N GLU A 71 29.45 13.41 -14.40
CA GLU A 71 28.27 14.09 -13.87
C GLU A 71 28.49 14.51 -12.40
N GLN A 72 29.08 13.62 -11.59
CA GLN A 72 29.34 13.91 -10.19
C GLN A 72 30.44 14.95 -9.99
N ILE A 73 31.49 14.92 -10.82
CA ILE A 73 32.54 15.95 -10.85
C ILE A 73 31.91 17.32 -11.16
N SER A 74 31.05 17.39 -12.18
CA SER A 74 30.35 18.63 -12.56
C SER A 74 29.51 19.20 -11.42
N LYS A 75 28.76 18.34 -10.72
CA LYS A 75 27.97 18.72 -9.52
C LYS A 75 28.86 19.29 -8.41
N LEU A 76 29.98 18.62 -8.12
CA LEU A 76 30.93 19.08 -7.10
C LEU A 76 31.58 20.42 -7.48
N ASP A 77 31.91 20.62 -8.75
CA ASP A 77 32.47 21.87 -9.25
C ASP A 77 31.47 23.04 -9.16
N GLU A 78 30.19 22.80 -9.42
CA GLU A 78 29.15 23.80 -9.20
C GLU A 78 29.02 24.17 -7.71
N GLN A 79 29.01 23.18 -6.82
CA GLN A 79 28.98 23.41 -5.37
C GLN A 79 30.20 24.20 -4.90
N LYS A 80 31.39 23.85 -5.40
CA LYS A 80 32.63 24.58 -5.11
C LYS A 80 32.56 26.03 -5.58
N ARG A 81 32.01 26.29 -6.77
CA ARG A 81 31.78 27.67 -7.28
C ARG A 81 30.82 28.44 -6.38
N LYS A 82 29.70 27.84 -5.98
CA LYS A 82 28.71 28.46 -5.06
C LYS A 82 29.35 28.81 -3.72
N LEU A 83 30.13 27.90 -3.13
CA LEU A 83 30.84 28.15 -1.88
C LEU A 83 31.87 29.28 -2.00
N LYS A 84 32.64 29.32 -3.09
CA LYS A 84 33.57 30.43 -3.36
C LYS A 84 32.83 31.77 -3.45
N TYR A 85 31.70 31.81 -4.16
CA TYR A 85 30.88 33.01 -4.27
C TYR A 85 30.34 33.46 -2.90
N GLN A 86 29.82 32.53 -2.10
CA GLN A 86 29.38 32.80 -0.73
C GLN A 86 30.51 33.32 0.15
N GLN A 87 31.73 32.79 0.02
CA GLN A 87 32.89 33.30 0.75
C GLN A 87 33.21 34.76 0.37
N ILE A 88 33.16 35.09 -0.92
CA ILE A 88 33.35 36.48 -1.39
C ILE A 88 32.30 37.40 -0.77
N ILE A 89 31.03 37.01 -0.83
CA ILE A 89 29.92 37.74 -0.20
C ILE A 89 30.20 37.91 1.29
N LYS A 90 30.50 36.84 2.01
CA LYS A 90 30.75 36.87 3.46
C LYS A 90 31.90 37.82 3.80
N LYS A 91 33.00 37.83 3.03
CA LYS A 91 34.11 38.78 3.20
C LYS A 91 33.65 40.22 3.00
N ARG A 92 32.87 40.49 1.95
CA ARG A 92 32.32 41.83 1.66
C ARG A 92 31.39 42.30 2.78
N TYR A 93 30.44 41.47 3.20
CA TYR A 93 29.52 41.78 4.29
C TYR A 93 30.25 42.00 5.61
N PHE A 94 31.19 41.11 5.96
CA PHE A 94 32.01 41.26 7.16
C PHE A 94 32.76 42.59 7.16
N LYS A 95 33.33 43.01 6.02
CA LYS A 95 34.00 44.31 5.91
C LYS A 95 33.04 45.49 6.11
N LEU A 96 31.83 45.43 5.54
CA LEU A 96 30.84 46.52 5.63
C LEU A 96 30.18 46.63 7.01
N TYR A 97 29.99 45.51 7.70
CA TYR A 97 29.21 45.43 8.93
C TYR A 97 30.02 45.00 10.15
N LYS A 98 31.37 45.05 10.09
CA LYS A 98 32.27 44.65 11.17
C LYS A 98 31.93 45.35 12.50
N ASP A 99 31.62 46.63 12.41
CA ASP A 99 31.39 47.49 13.58
C ASP A 99 29.90 47.78 13.81
N TYR A 100 29.02 47.23 12.97
CA TYR A 100 27.58 47.41 13.09
C TYR A 100 27.06 46.63 14.30
N LYS A 101 26.53 47.34 15.30
CA LYS A 101 25.79 46.75 16.42
C LYS A 101 24.30 46.66 16.06
N PRO A 102 23.77 45.47 15.73
CA PRO A 102 22.36 45.33 15.41
C PRO A 102 21.51 45.69 16.64
N LYS A 103 20.50 46.54 16.43
CA LYS A 103 19.51 46.84 17.46
C LYS A 103 18.73 45.56 17.74
N ARG A 104 18.80 45.06 18.98
CA ARG A 104 18.00 43.91 19.41
C ARG A 104 16.52 44.29 19.37
N LEU A 105 15.80 43.77 18.39
CA LEU A 105 14.35 43.87 18.35
C LEU A 105 13.79 43.10 19.56
N LYS A 106 13.16 43.80 20.50
CA LYS A 106 12.45 43.17 21.61
C LYS A 106 11.11 42.67 21.10
N ILE A 107 11.11 41.50 20.49
CA ILE A 107 9.87 40.82 20.09
C ILE A 107 9.27 40.24 21.37
N LYS A 108 8.15 40.81 21.83
CA LYS A 108 7.34 40.23 22.89
C LYS A 108 6.53 39.08 22.30
N ILE A 109 7.11 37.88 22.26
CA ILE A 109 6.38 36.68 21.87
C ILE A 109 5.63 36.20 23.11
N ASN A 110 4.29 36.31 23.09
CA ASN A 110 3.45 35.80 24.18
C ASN A 110 3.29 34.27 24.05
N LEU A 111 4.39 33.54 24.28
CA LEU A 111 4.44 32.08 24.16
C LEU A 111 3.45 31.38 25.10
N ARG A 112 3.14 31.99 26.26
CA ARG A 112 2.13 31.47 27.20
C ARG A 112 0.73 31.52 26.63
N GLU A 113 0.35 32.63 26.03
CA GLU A 113 -0.98 32.82 25.46
C GLU A 113 -1.21 31.89 24.27
N LYS A 114 -0.21 31.77 23.38
CA LYS A 114 -0.26 30.82 22.25
C LYS A 114 -0.35 29.36 22.71
N LYS A 115 0.45 28.97 23.72
CA LYS A 115 0.38 27.60 24.28
C LYS A 115 -0.94 27.33 24.99
N PHE A 116 -1.49 28.32 25.68
CA PHE A 116 -2.78 28.20 26.36
C PHE A 116 -3.93 28.04 25.36
N GLN A 117 -3.96 28.86 24.30
CA GLN A 117 -4.92 28.73 23.19
C GLN A 117 -4.80 27.36 22.49
N GLU A 118 -3.58 26.86 22.29
CA GLU A 118 -3.36 25.55 21.70
C GLU A 118 -3.85 24.40 22.60
N LEU A 119 -3.68 24.53 23.93
CA LEU A 119 -4.22 23.58 24.90
C LEU A 119 -5.75 23.58 24.93
N GLN A 120 -6.36 24.77 24.89
CA GLN A 120 -7.82 24.92 24.84
C GLN A 120 -8.38 24.28 23.58
N LYS A 121 -7.78 24.56 22.42
CA LYS A 121 -8.19 23.96 21.14
C LYS A 121 -8.08 22.44 21.15
N ARG A 122 -7.01 21.87 21.73
CA ARG A 122 -6.86 20.42 21.88
C ARG A 122 -7.96 19.80 22.75
N LYS A 123 -8.32 20.47 23.85
CA LYS A 123 -9.43 20.02 24.73
C LYS A 123 -10.78 20.10 24.02
N GLU A 124 -11.03 21.17 23.28
CA GLU A 124 -12.25 21.31 22.47
C GLU A 124 -12.34 20.23 21.38
N ASP A 125 -11.24 19.95 20.68
CA ASP A 125 -11.17 18.87 19.69
C ASP A 125 -11.39 17.49 20.32
N GLU A 126 -10.86 17.26 21.53
CA GLU A 126 -11.06 16.02 22.29
C GLU A 126 -12.52 15.85 22.72
N ILE A 127 -13.15 16.90 23.24
CA ILE A 127 -14.59 16.91 23.58
C ILE A 127 -15.42 16.65 22.32
N ARG A 128 -15.11 17.30 21.20
CA ARG A 128 -15.83 17.09 19.93
C ARG A 128 -15.73 15.64 19.47
N ARG A 129 -14.53 15.05 19.45
CA ARG A 129 -14.34 13.63 19.09
C ARG A 129 -15.09 12.69 20.01
N LYS A 130 -15.13 13.00 21.31
CA LYS A 130 -15.86 12.19 22.30
C LYS A 130 -17.36 12.29 22.06
N GLN A 131 -17.87 13.47 21.71
CA GLN A 131 -19.28 13.66 21.36
C GLN A 131 -19.62 12.93 20.05
N GLU A 132 -18.78 13.02 19.02
CA GLU A 132 -18.95 12.28 17.76
C GLU A 132 -18.99 10.75 17.98
N MET A 133 -18.18 10.25 18.91
CA MET A 133 -18.19 8.84 19.31
C MET A 133 -19.47 8.45 20.05
N ILE A 134 -19.99 9.32 20.93
CA ILE A 134 -21.24 9.11 21.65
C ILE A 134 -22.42 9.10 20.67
N ASP A 135 -22.51 10.09 19.79
CA ASP A 135 -23.59 10.22 18.80
C ASP A 135 -23.62 9.04 17.82
N SER A 136 -22.46 8.44 17.52
CA SER A 136 -22.37 7.24 16.67
C SER A 136 -22.83 5.95 17.35
N ASN A 137 -22.93 5.93 18.68
CA ASN A 137 -23.29 4.74 19.47
C ASN A 137 -24.75 4.79 19.99
N VAL A 138 -25.53 5.80 19.61
CA VAL A 138 -26.95 5.88 19.98
C VAL A 138 -27.77 5.01 19.03
N GLU A 139 -28.46 4.02 19.59
CA GLU A 139 -29.30 3.07 18.85
C GLU A 139 -30.49 3.80 18.20
N ARG A 140 -30.72 3.52 16.91
CA ARG A 140 -31.76 4.16 16.10
C ARG A 140 -32.94 3.22 15.95
N TYR A 141 -34.13 3.74 16.17
CA TYR A 141 -35.39 2.98 16.15
C TYR A 141 -36.34 3.59 15.12
N CYS A 142 -37.49 2.94 14.95
CA CYS A 142 -38.51 3.32 13.96
C CYS A 142 -37.99 3.24 12.51
N PHE A 143 -38.90 3.30 11.54
CA PHE A 143 -38.52 3.32 10.13
C PHE A 143 -37.91 4.67 9.70
N CYS A 144 -38.02 5.72 10.53
CA CYS A 144 -37.34 7.00 10.31
C CYS A 144 -35.84 6.94 10.62
N ASN A 145 -35.35 5.85 11.23
CA ASN A 145 -33.95 5.62 11.57
C ASN A 145 -33.34 6.75 12.41
N ASP A 146 -34.13 7.23 13.37
CA ASP A 146 -33.77 8.29 14.30
C ASP A 146 -33.69 7.72 15.72
N VAL A 147 -33.06 8.48 16.63
CA VAL A 147 -32.87 8.05 18.02
C VAL A 147 -34.21 7.95 18.76
N SER A 148 -34.24 7.28 19.91
CA SER A 148 -35.44 7.32 20.77
C SER A 148 -35.68 8.73 21.29
N TYR A 149 -36.83 9.33 20.95
CA TYR A 149 -37.26 10.61 21.51
C TYR A 149 -38.78 10.66 21.63
N GLY A 150 -39.27 11.38 22.65
CA GLY A 150 -40.71 11.48 22.91
C GLY A 150 -41.37 10.14 23.22
N ASP A 151 -42.67 10.04 22.91
CA ASP A 151 -43.45 8.83 23.16
C ASP A 151 -43.22 7.78 22.06
N MET A 152 -42.91 6.56 22.48
CA MET A 152 -42.64 5.43 21.61
C MET A 152 -43.51 4.23 21.98
N ILE A 153 -43.88 3.44 20.97
CA ILE A 153 -44.66 2.22 21.12
C ILE A 153 -43.89 1.02 20.60
N ALA A 154 -43.98 -0.10 21.33
CA ALA A 154 -43.46 -1.38 20.89
C ALA A 154 -44.50 -2.18 20.09
N CYS A 155 -44.09 -2.83 19.01
CA CYS A 155 -44.92 -3.75 18.26
C CYS A 155 -45.08 -5.06 19.02
N ASP A 156 -46.32 -5.51 19.28
CA ASP A 156 -46.60 -6.75 20.01
C ASP A 156 -46.23 -8.04 19.25
N ASN A 157 -45.76 -7.93 18.01
CA ASN A 157 -45.19 -9.06 17.29
C ASN A 157 -43.73 -9.26 17.74
N THR A 158 -43.46 -10.32 18.50
CA THR A 158 -42.12 -10.69 18.99
C THR A 158 -41.09 -10.98 17.89
N ASN A 159 -41.52 -11.04 16.62
CA ASN A 159 -40.65 -11.22 15.46
C ASN A 159 -40.53 -9.95 14.61
N CYS A 160 -41.03 -8.80 15.09
CA CYS A 160 -40.84 -7.52 14.42
C CYS A 160 -39.35 -7.17 14.40
N LYS A 161 -38.83 -6.69 13.27
CA LYS A 161 -37.39 -6.37 13.14
C LYS A 161 -36.99 -5.06 13.80
N ILE A 162 -37.93 -4.11 13.89
CA ILE A 162 -37.67 -2.75 14.36
C ILE A 162 -38.13 -2.58 15.81
N GLU A 163 -39.19 -3.30 16.18
CA GLU A 163 -39.80 -3.37 17.52
C GLU A 163 -40.36 -2.04 18.05
N TRP A 164 -39.67 -0.91 17.92
CA TRP A 164 -40.05 0.39 18.50
C TRP A 164 -40.33 1.46 17.44
N PHE A 165 -41.39 2.24 17.66
CA PHE A 165 -41.84 3.28 16.73
C PHE A 165 -42.25 4.54 17.48
N HIS A 166 -41.92 5.73 16.97
CA HIS A 166 -42.40 6.99 17.54
C HIS A 166 -43.89 7.19 17.25
N TYR A 167 -44.63 7.74 18.21
CA TYR A 167 -46.08 7.98 18.07
C TYR A 167 -46.41 8.79 16.81
N GLY A 168 -45.67 9.88 16.57
CA GLY A 168 -45.85 10.72 15.38
C GLY A 168 -45.58 10.00 14.06
N CYS A 169 -44.64 9.04 14.03
CA CYS A 169 -44.35 8.25 12.84
C CYS A 169 -45.48 7.28 12.48
N VAL A 170 -46.19 6.75 13.48
CA VAL A 170 -47.29 5.80 13.27
C VAL A 170 -48.69 6.43 13.42
N GLY A 171 -48.77 7.75 13.54
CA GLY A 171 -50.02 8.49 13.64
C GLY A 171 -50.77 8.31 14.97
N LEU A 172 -50.09 7.85 16.02
CA LEU A 172 -50.65 7.78 17.36
C LEU A 172 -50.52 9.14 18.05
N LYS A 173 -51.53 9.51 18.84
CA LYS A 173 -51.50 10.71 19.69
C LYS A 173 -51.48 10.38 21.17
N ASN A 174 -52.10 9.25 21.54
CA ASN A 174 -52.17 8.74 22.91
C ASN A 174 -51.90 7.24 22.88
N GLU A 175 -51.62 6.66 24.05
CA GLU A 175 -51.42 5.23 24.21
C GLU A 175 -52.65 4.44 23.71
N PRO A 176 -52.48 3.50 22.78
CA PRO A 176 -53.59 2.69 22.28
C PRO A 176 -54.04 1.70 23.35
N THR A 177 -55.36 1.48 23.45
CA THR A 177 -55.91 0.50 24.38
C THR A 177 -55.80 -0.91 23.81
N GLY A 178 -54.99 -1.75 24.45
CA GLY A 178 -54.79 -3.15 24.06
C GLY A 178 -53.60 -3.37 23.12
N LYS A 179 -53.63 -4.46 22.35
CA LYS A 179 -52.48 -4.88 21.55
C LYS A 179 -52.31 -4.05 20.28
N TRP A 180 -51.08 -3.60 20.01
CA TRP A 180 -50.74 -2.78 18.86
C TRP A 180 -49.67 -3.43 17.98
N TYR A 181 -49.82 -3.28 16.66
CA TYR A 181 -48.91 -3.84 15.67
C TYR A 181 -48.55 -2.79 14.63
N CYS A 182 -47.28 -2.72 14.25
CA CYS A 182 -46.76 -1.70 13.33
C CYS A 182 -47.26 -1.83 11.88
N SER A 183 -47.78 -2.99 11.50
CA SER A 183 -48.30 -3.27 10.15
C SER A 183 -49.28 -4.44 10.19
N ASP A 184 -50.13 -4.52 9.16
CA ASP A 184 -51.05 -5.66 8.98
C ASP A 184 -50.30 -6.99 8.84
N THR A 185 -49.11 -6.96 8.24
CA THR A 185 -48.22 -8.13 8.15
C THR A 185 -47.79 -8.63 9.53
N CYS A 186 -47.36 -7.73 10.43
CA CYS A 186 -46.98 -8.10 11.79
C CYS A 186 -48.17 -8.64 12.61
N LYS A 187 -49.36 -8.07 12.41
CA LYS A 187 -50.59 -8.53 13.06
C LYS A 187 -50.97 -9.95 12.62
N LEU A 188 -50.87 -10.25 11.33
CA LEU A 188 -51.13 -11.58 10.77
C LEU A 188 -50.10 -12.62 11.25
N GLU A 189 -48.82 -12.25 11.32
CA GLU A 189 -47.76 -13.14 11.81
C GLU A 189 -47.93 -13.49 13.30
N ALA A 190 -48.29 -12.51 14.12
CA ALA A 190 -48.53 -12.70 15.54
C ALA A 190 -49.73 -13.63 15.81
N THR A 191 -50.77 -13.56 14.97
CA THR A 191 -51.97 -14.39 15.10
C THR A 191 -51.79 -15.82 14.56
N LYS A 192 -51.02 -16.00 13.47
CA LYS A 192 -50.68 -17.33 12.90
C LYS A 192 -49.96 -18.26 13.87
N LYS A 193 -49.18 -17.74 14.82
CA LYS A 193 -48.49 -18.57 15.82
C LYS A 193 -49.42 -19.15 16.89
N LYS A 194 -50.56 -18.52 17.18
CA LYS A 194 -51.50 -19.02 18.19
C LYS A 194 -52.20 -20.31 17.74
N SER A 195 -52.38 -20.56 16.43
CA SER A 195 -52.98 -21.79 15.91
C SER A 195 -52.00 -22.98 15.83
N LYS A 196 -50.68 -22.75 15.73
CA LYS A 196 -49.67 -23.83 15.71
C LYS A 196 -49.23 -24.33 17.09
N LYS A 197 -49.49 -23.61 18.19
CA LYS A 197 -49.11 -23.99 19.56
C LYS A 197 -50.16 -24.81 20.33
N LYS A 198 -51.29 -25.15 19.70
CA LYS A 198 -52.38 -25.96 20.27
C LYS A 198 -52.43 -27.41 19.73
N GLY A 199 -51.32 -27.88 19.16
CA GLY A 199 -51.20 -29.21 18.55
C GLY A 199 -49.75 -29.69 18.50
N LYS A 200 -49.11 -29.80 19.67
CA LYS A 200 -48.11 -30.82 20.01
C LYS A 200 -47.91 -30.83 21.52
#